data_AF-A0A2T2UQN7-F1
#
_entry.id   AF-A0A2T2UQN7-F1
#
_cell.length_a   1.000
_cell.length_b   1.000
_cell.length_c   1.000
_cell.angle_alpha   90.00
_cell.angle_beta   90.00
_cell.angle_gamma   90.00
#
_symmetry.space_group_name_H-M   'P 1'
#
loop_
_entity.id
_entity.type
_entity.pdbx_description
1 polymer ?
#
loop_
_entity_poly.entity_id
_entity_poly.type
_entity_poly.pdbx_seq_one_letter_code
_entity_poly.pdbx_strand_id
1 'polypeptide(L)'
;MARLDHIGVAVDDVESVIDCFDDLLGIRPYKNEPVPRQKVRTHFLDTAVGKLEFLESLDEESPIQKYLEQWGEGVHHLAFKVQDLEATMTRLTDAGFTLVNETPQPGADDKRVAFVHPQDTHGMLVEFCETRTPPSWTPETVPHRDGELAYYSKGHPDNPCIVFLHGAGGTTLLDTAPLMRHLASRYHVVGVDLCGHGNTSIPDDETMSMDRFVEDIRATLNALDHSSCHLFGFSLGSSVALKTAADSPDLVDRLALFAPNGRWNNELVDTLNSHLDLDALKRHIPKQAERLFRHHQAPERLFPILQDFVGTLPAANEDMIATLNRVSHPTLVAGLDEDLLFSVDATQFVYENLEKARLSILPGQKHRLVPDTVELLVPLLHRHFGPEP
;
A
#
# COMPACT_ATOMS: atom_id res chain seq x y z
N MET A 1 6.11 -18.74 12.10
CA MET A 1 7.58 -18.96 12.01
C MET A 1 8.23 -17.59 12.12
N ALA A 2 9.18 -17.41 13.05
CA ALA A 2 9.92 -16.16 13.19
C ALA A 2 10.86 -15.98 11.98
N ARG A 3 10.96 -14.75 11.46
CA ARG A 3 11.85 -14.38 10.35
C ARG A 3 12.73 -13.23 10.80
N LEU A 4 13.97 -13.18 10.33
CA LEU A 4 14.83 -12.01 10.54
C LEU A 4 14.12 -10.80 9.92
N ASP A 5 14.01 -9.72 10.69
CA ASP A 5 13.42 -8.46 10.25
C ASP A 5 14.51 -7.44 9.94
N HIS A 6 15.37 -7.18 10.93
CA HIS A 6 16.51 -6.28 10.77
C HIS A 6 17.69 -6.64 11.69
N ILE A 7 18.84 -6.03 11.38
CA ILE A 7 20.02 -5.99 12.24
C ILE A 7 20.28 -4.52 12.59
N GLY A 8 20.23 -4.20 13.88
CA GLY A 8 20.56 -2.88 14.38
C GLY A 8 22.06 -2.72 14.53
N VAL A 9 22.62 -1.65 13.99
CA VAL A 9 24.05 -1.32 14.04
C VAL A 9 24.20 0.04 14.70
N ALA A 10 24.88 0.10 15.85
CA ALA A 10 25.20 1.35 16.51
C ALA A 10 26.32 2.07 15.74
N VAL A 11 26.11 3.35 15.43
CA VAL A 11 27.03 4.18 14.66
C VAL A 11 27.24 5.53 15.35
N ASP A 12 28.47 6.04 15.29
CA ASP A 12 28.87 7.35 15.81
C ASP A 12 28.91 8.37 14.66
N ASP A 13 29.55 8.02 13.54
CA ASP A 13 29.54 8.82 12.31
C ASP A 13 28.69 8.14 11.23
N VAL A 14 27.38 8.44 11.26
CA VAL A 14 26.41 7.80 10.37
C VAL A 14 26.69 8.06 8.88
N GLU A 15 27.20 9.24 8.51
CA GLU A 15 27.48 9.56 7.11
C GLU A 15 28.67 8.74 6.60
N SER A 16 29.74 8.62 7.39
CA SER A 16 30.88 7.74 7.08
C SER A 16 30.45 6.28 6.91
N VAL A 17 29.53 5.79 7.76
CA VAL A 17 29.01 4.42 7.65
C VAL A 17 28.11 4.26 6.42
N ILE A 18 27.27 5.24 6.10
CA ILE A 18 26.43 5.24 4.89
C ILE A 18 27.30 5.17 3.63
N ASP A 19 28.34 6.01 3.52
CA ASP A 19 29.23 6.01 2.36
C ASP A 19 30.00 4.69 2.25
N CYS A 20 30.44 4.10 3.36
CA CYS A 20 31.05 2.77 3.38
C CYS A 20 30.12 1.68 2.83
N PHE A 21 28.84 1.67 3.23
CA PHE A 21 27.88 0.67 2.75
C PHE A 21 27.39 0.93 1.32
N ASP A 22 27.37 2.19 0.88
CA ASP A 22 27.14 2.53 -0.52
C ASP A 22 28.28 2.00 -1.41
N ASP A 23 29.54 2.18 -1.00
CA ASP A 23 30.68 1.61 -1.70
C ASP A 23 30.68 0.06 -1.69
N LEU A 24 30.27 -0.54 -0.57
CA LEU A 24 30.31 -2.00 -0.39
C LEU A 24 29.18 -2.72 -1.14
N LEU A 25 27.97 -2.17 -1.09
CA LEU A 25 26.75 -2.85 -1.54
C LEU A 25 25.98 -2.09 -2.63
N GLY A 26 26.29 -0.81 -2.88
CA GLY A 26 25.53 0.06 -3.78
C GLY A 26 24.15 0.43 -3.22
N ILE A 27 24.00 0.45 -1.90
CA ILE A 27 22.72 0.66 -1.22
C ILE A 27 22.86 1.79 -0.20
N ARG A 28 21.96 2.78 -0.28
CA ARG A 28 21.84 3.89 0.68
C ARG A 28 20.53 3.78 1.49
N PRO A 29 20.45 4.42 2.68
CA PRO A 29 19.20 4.45 3.42
C PRO A 29 18.06 5.06 2.61
N TYR A 30 16.89 4.42 2.61
CA TYR A 30 15.70 4.92 1.89
C TYR A 30 14.83 5.85 2.75
N LYS A 31 14.98 5.77 4.07
CA LYS A 31 14.36 6.68 5.04
C LYS A 31 15.18 6.77 6.31
N ASN A 32 14.92 7.80 7.10
CA ASN A 32 15.31 7.86 8.50
C ASN A 32 14.14 8.33 9.38
N GLU A 33 14.17 7.95 10.65
CA GLU A 33 13.11 8.22 11.60
C GLU A 33 13.70 8.49 13.00
N PRO A 34 13.32 9.57 13.70
CA PRO A 34 13.65 9.74 15.10
C PRO A 34 12.76 8.83 15.96
N VAL A 35 13.34 8.22 17.00
CA VAL A 35 12.68 7.47 18.07
C VAL A 35 12.88 8.25 19.38
N PRO A 36 12.07 9.28 19.68
CA PRO A 36 12.36 10.24 20.75
C PRO A 36 12.48 9.61 22.14
N ARG A 37 11.69 8.56 22.41
CA ARG A 37 11.71 7.85 23.70
C ARG A 37 13.07 7.18 23.97
N GLN A 38 13.75 6.74 22.92
CA GLN A 38 15.07 6.13 23.01
C GLN A 38 16.19 7.14 22.76
N LYS A 39 15.87 8.36 22.31
CA LYS A 39 16.83 9.38 21.86
C LYS A 39 17.76 8.83 20.78
N VAL A 40 17.17 8.14 19.80
CA VAL A 40 17.88 7.52 18.67
C VAL A 40 17.27 8.03 17.38
N ARG A 41 18.07 8.19 16.33
CA ARG A 41 17.61 8.26 14.95
C ARG A 41 18.01 6.98 14.22
N THR A 42 17.04 6.35 13.58
CA THR A 42 17.26 5.13 12.81
C THR A 42 17.29 5.45 11.33
N HIS A 43 18.32 4.98 10.63
CA HIS A 43 18.45 5.05 9.17
C HIS A 43 18.28 3.65 8.59
N PHE A 44 17.35 3.48 7.65
CA PHE A 44 16.91 2.16 7.19
C PHE A 44 17.50 1.84 5.82
N LEU A 45 18.29 0.77 5.75
CA LEU A 45 18.78 0.17 4.50
C LEU A 45 18.06 -1.15 4.26
N ASP A 46 17.57 -1.34 3.04
CA ASP A 46 16.95 -2.59 2.60
C ASP A 46 17.97 -3.50 1.92
N THR A 47 18.02 -4.78 2.30
CA THR A 47 18.89 -5.81 1.71
C THR A 47 18.10 -6.92 1.00
N ALA A 48 16.81 -6.70 0.72
CA ALA A 48 15.83 -7.62 0.15
C ALA A 48 15.47 -8.87 1.00
N VAL A 49 16.38 -9.34 1.86
CA VAL A 49 16.14 -10.48 2.78
C VAL A 49 15.93 -10.05 4.24
N GLY A 50 16.07 -8.76 4.50
CA GLY A 50 16.01 -8.11 5.81
C GLY A 50 16.57 -6.70 5.70
N LYS A 51 16.59 -5.97 6.81
CA LYS A 51 17.08 -4.59 6.84
C LYS A 51 18.35 -4.45 7.69
N LEU A 52 19.18 -3.48 7.33
CA LEU A 52 20.13 -2.89 8.27
C LEU A 52 19.53 -1.59 8.80
N GLU A 53 19.62 -1.40 10.10
CA GLU A 53 19.15 -0.19 10.77
C GLU A 53 20.35 0.46 11.45
N PHE A 54 20.85 1.56 10.89
CA PHE A 54 21.93 2.34 11.50
C PHE A 54 21.33 3.23 12.58
N LEU A 55 21.79 3.03 13.80
CA LEU A 55 21.26 3.65 15.01
C LEU A 55 22.22 4.75 15.43
N GLU A 56 21.82 5.99 15.16
CA GLU A 56 22.55 7.21 15.52
C GLU A 56 22.01 7.72 16.86
N SER A 57 22.90 8.02 17.80
CA SER A 57 22.52 8.62 19.06
C SER A 57 22.16 10.09 18.90
N LEU A 58 21.04 10.53 19.49
CA LEU A 58 20.65 11.95 19.50
C LEU A 58 21.06 12.68 20.78
N ASP A 59 21.55 11.95 21.79
CA ASP A 59 21.81 12.47 23.15
C ASP A 59 22.69 11.49 23.94
N GLU A 60 23.51 12.01 24.86
CA GLU A 60 24.44 11.22 25.67
C GLU A 60 23.76 10.15 26.56
N GLU A 61 22.50 10.36 26.94
CA GLU A 61 21.76 9.38 27.76
C GLU A 61 21.19 8.21 26.95
N SER A 62 21.28 8.26 25.62
CA SER A 62 20.78 7.23 24.71
C SER A 62 21.37 5.85 25.03
N PRO A 63 20.58 4.76 24.94
CA PRO A 63 21.11 3.39 25.01
C PRO A 63 22.22 3.14 23.98
N ILE A 64 22.12 3.78 22.82
CA ILE A 64 23.11 3.66 21.74
C ILE A 64 24.41 4.36 22.11
N GLN A 65 24.35 5.56 22.72
CA GLN A 65 25.55 6.22 23.24
C GLN A 65 26.30 5.32 24.22
N LYS A 66 25.58 4.73 25.18
CA LYS A 66 26.18 3.84 26.20
C LYS A 66 26.80 2.60 25.57
N TYR A 67 26.19 2.07 24.51
CA TYR A 67 26.77 0.96 23.76
C TYR A 67 28.07 1.39 23.07
N LEU A 68 28.07 2.52 22.36
CA LEU A 68 29.24 3.05 21.65
C LEU A 68 30.41 3.31 22.60
N GLU A 69 30.16 3.87 23.79
CA GLU A 69 31.19 4.11 24.81
C GLU A 69 31.83 2.82 25.31
N GLN A 70 31.06 1.74 25.39
CA GLN A 70 31.52 0.47 25.93
C GLN A 70 32.19 -0.42 24.87
N TRP A 71 31.69 -0.40 23.64
CA TRP A 71 32.02 -1.38 22.61
C TRP A 71 32.45 -0.79 21.26
N GLY A 72 32.29 0.52 21.07
CA GLY A 72 32.47 1.18 19.77
C GLY A 72 31.31 0.90 18.80
N GLU A 73 31.50 1.31 17.54
CA GLU A 73 30.53 1.04 16.46
C GLU A 73 30.43 -0.46 16.18
N GLY A 74 29.23 -0.95 15.88
CA GLY A 74 29.03 -2.37 15.57
C GLY A 74 27.60 -2.87 15.71
N VAL A 75 27.42 -4.18 15.52
CA VAL A 75 26.11 -4.84 15.61
C VAL A 75 25.57 -4.78 17.04
N HIS A 76 24.50 -4.03 17.22
CA HIS A 76 23.86 -3.79 18.51
C HIS A 76 22.82 -4.89 18.84
N HIS A 77 21.94 -5.26 17.89
CA HIS A 77 20.93 -6.30 18.11
C HIS A 77 20.54 -7.06 16.84
N LEU A 78 19.89 -8.22 17.02
CA LEU A 78 19.21 -8.98 15.98
C LEU A 78 17.70 -8.95 16.21
N ALA A 79 16.91 -8.60 15.20
CA ALA A 79 15.47 -8.48 15.33
C ALA A 79 14.69 -9.53 14.52
N PHE A 80 13.67 -10.11 15.15
CA PHE A 80 12.82 -11.14 14.53
C PHE A 80 11.35 -10.74 14.53
N LYS A 81 10.72 -10.83 13.36
CA LYS A 81 9.30 -10.56 13.19
C LYS A 81 8.43 -11.68 13.76
N VAL A 82 7.41 -11.28 14.52
CA VAL A 82 6.36 -12.14 15.07
C VAL A 82 4.96 -11.60 14.74
N GLN A 83 3.96 -12.48 14.81
CA GLN A 83 2.56 -12.14 14.54
C GLN A 83 1.83 -11.60 15.78
N ASP A 84 2.21 -12.07 16.95
CA ASP A 84 1.64 -11.70 18.25
C ASP A 84 2.79 -11.55 19.25
N LEU A 85 3.11 -10.31 19.60
CA LEU A 85 4.22 -10.00 20.49
C LEU A 85 3.92 -10.36 21.94
N GLU A 86 2.69 -10.21 22.41
CA GLU A 86 2.32 -10.52 23.80
C GLU A 86 2.34 -12.02 24.06
N ALA A 87 1.80 -12.81 23.13
CA ALA A 87 1.91 -14.27 23.18
C ALA A 87 3.37 -14.72 23.09
N THR A 88 4.19 -14.04 22.28
CA THR A 88 5.64 -14.31 22.18
C THR A 88 6.35 -14.02 23.51
N MET A 89 6.10 -12.86 24.12
CA MET A 89 6.67 -12.49 25.41
C MET A 89 6.26 -13.47 26.51
N THR A 90 4.99 -13.86 26.56
CA THR A 90 4.48 -14.85 27.52
C THR A 90 5.24 -16.17 27.38
N ARG A 91 5.34 -16.69 26.15
CA ARG A 91 6.09 -17.92 25.85
C ARG A 91 7.56 -17.83 26.23
N LEU A 92 8.21 -16.67 26.04
CA LEU A 92 9.61 -16.46 26.40
C LEU A 92 9.80 -16.47 27.92
N THR A 93 8.94 -15.77 28.66
CA THR A 93 8.94 -15.77 30.12
C THR A 93 8.68 -17.18 30.69
N ASP A 94 7.70 -17.91 30.15
CA ASP A 94 7.39 -19.29 30.53
C ASP A 94 8.57 -20.25 30.27
N ALA A 95 9.38 -19.95 29.25
CA ALA A 95 10.60 -20.69 28.94
C ALA A 95 11.82 -20.25 29.76
N GLY A 96 11.68 -19.25 30.64
CA GLY A 96 12.73 -18.80 31.55
C GLY A 96 13.65 -17.70 31.00
N PHE A 97 13.32 -17.06 29.87
CA PHE A 97 14.08 -15.93 29.34
C PHE A 97 13.76 -14.63 30.09
N THR A 98 14.78 -13.80 30.32
CA THR A 98 14.64 -12.47 30.91
C THR A 98 14.31 -11.45 29.83
N LEU A 99 13.15 -10.81 29.92
CA LEU A 99 12.78 -9.69 29.06
C LEU A 99 13.34 -8.37 29.60
N VAL A 100 13.87 -7.51 28.73
CA VAL A 100 14.38 -6.18 29.10
C VAL A 100 13.22 -5.24 29.45
N ASN A 101 12.08 -5.41 28.77
CA ASN A 101 10.86 -4.66 28.99
C ASN A 101 9.70 -5.60 29.35
N GLU A 102 8.94 -5.26 30.39
CA GLU A 102 7.82 -6.08 30.88
C GLU A 102 6.60 -6.07 29.93
N THR A 103 6.45 -5.00 29.15
CA THR A 103 5.35 -4.84 28.17
C THR A 103 5.90 -4.41 26.82
N PRO A 104 5.24 -4.75 25.69
CA PRO A 104 5.65 -4.28 24.37
C PRO A 104 5.83 -2.77 24.32
N GLN A 105 6.96 -2.31 23.78
CA GLN A 105 7.26 -0.88 23.62
C GLN A 105 7.05 -0.43 22.18
N PRO A 106 6.71 0.84 21.91
CA PRO A 106 6.80 1.40 20.57
C PRO A 106 8.26 1.38 20.09
N GLY A 107 8.50 0.86 18.88
CA GLY A 107 9.77 0.92 18.16
C GLY A 107 9.67 1.81 16.92
N ALA A 108 10.73 1.86 16.13
CA ALA A 108 10.72 2.52 14.82
C ALA A 108 9.87 1.73 13.81
N ASP A 109 9.56 2.33 12.65
CA ASP A 109 8.87 1.63 11.54
C ASP A 109 7.44 1.15 11.89
N ASP A 110 6.74 1.88 12.76
CA ASP A 110 5.40 1.57 13.26
C ASP A 110 5.27 0.18 13.94
N LYS A 111 6.34 -0.29 14.57
CA LYS A 111 6.38 -1.60 15.25
C LYS A 111 6.18 -1.49 16.75
N ARG A 112 5.68 -2.57 17.34
CA ARG A 112 5.86 -2.86 18.76
C ARG A 112 7.05 -3.80 18.90
N VAL A 113 7.88 -3.56 19.90
CA VAL A 113 9.13 -4.28 20.13
C VAL A 113 9.23 -4.78 21.56
N ALA A 114 9.93 -5.89 21.75
CA ALA A 114 10.38 -6.35 23.05
C ALA A 114 11.75 -7.01 22.93
N PHE A 115 12.60 -6.80 23.92
CA PHE A 115 13.97 -7.34 23.93
C PHE A 115 14.14 -8.46 24.94
N VAL A 116 14.93 -9.46 24.58
CA VAL A 116 15.46 -10.49 25.49
C VAL A 116 16.86 -10.07 25.93
N HIS A 117 17.12 -10.18 27.23
CA HIS A 117 18.38 -9.76 27.81
C HIS A 117 19.55 -10.63 27.29
N PRO A 118 20.70 -10.04 26.92
CA PRO A 118 21.86 -10.76 26.36
C PRO A 118 22.37 -11.93 27.20
N GLN A 119 22.14 -11.89 28.52
CA GLN A 119 22.55 -12.95 29.45
C GLN A 119 21.95 -14.32 29.11
N ASP A 120 20.74 -14.35 28.53
CA ASP A 120 20.02 -15.59 28.21
C ASP A 120 20.18 -16.02 26.75
N THR A 121 20.89 -15.22 25.95
CA THR A 121 21.01 -15.35 24.49
C THR A 121 22.47 -15.34 24.04
N HIS A 122 23.36 -15.86 24.88
CA HIS A 122 24.80 -15.99 24.61
C HIS A 122 25.47 -14.65 24.22
N GLY A 123 25.05 -13.56 24.86
CA GLY A 123 25.61 -12.22 24.65
C GLY A 123 24.94 -11.42 23.53
N MET A 124 23.97 -11.97 22.82
CA MET A 124 23.25 -11.25 21.76
C MET A 124 22.03 -10.53 22.31
N LEU A 125 21.90 -9.22 22.10
CA LEU A 125 20.62 -8.55 22.32
C LEU A 125 19.65 -8.98 21.21
N VAL A 126 18.54 -9.63 21.59
CA VAL A 126 17.54 -10.13 20.64
C VAL A 126 16.26 -9.32 20.77
N GLU A 127 15.81 -8.72 19.67
CA GLU A 127 14.54 -8.02 19.56
C GLU A 127 13.49 -8.94 18.91
N PHE A 128 12.26 -8.89 19.43
CA PHE A 128 11.07 -9.38 18.75
C PHE A 128 10.19 -8.20 18.36
N CYS A 129 9.86 -8.09 17.09
CA CYS A 129 9.05 -7.01 16.56
C CYS A 129 7.73 -7.53 15.98
N GLU A 130 6.64 -6.88 16.36
CA GLU A 130 5.33 -7.05 15.76
C GLU A 130 5.05 -5.79 14.96
N THR A 131 4.85 -5.94 13.65
CA THR A 131 4.23 -4.88 12.86
C THR A 131 2.89 -4.62 13.51
N ARG A 132 2.66 -3.41 14.06
CA ARG A 132 1.32 -3.06 14.51
C ARG A 132 0.42 -3.35 13.32
N THR A 133 -0.60 -4.19 13.52
CA THR A 133 -1.72 -4.20 12.59
C THR A 133 -2.03 -2.73 12.36
N PRO A 134 -1.87 -2.24 11.12
CA PRO A 134 -1.91 -0.81 10.86
C PRO A 134 -3.20 -0.26 11.44
N PRO A 135 -3.23 1.00 11.91
CA PRO A 135 -4.40 1.55 12.60
C PRO A 135 -5.64 1.09 11.87
N SER A 136 -6.55 0.41 12.59
CA SER A 136 -7.70 -0.25 11.98
C SER A 136 -8.28 0.70 10.94
N TRP A 137 -8.15 0.32 9.67
CA TRP A 137 -8.79 1.02 8.59
C TRP A 137 -10.28 0.70 8.79
N THR A 138 -10.92 1.54 9.60
CA THR A 138 -12.33 1.46 9.89
C THR A 138 -13.03 2.27 8.82
N PRO A 139 -14.01 1.70 8.10
CA PRO A 139 -14.74 2.47 7.11
C PRO A 139 -15.58 3.54 7.82
N GLU A 140 -15.57 4.72 7.25
CA GLU A 140 -16.63 5.72 7.43
C GLU A 140 -17.65 5.52 6.31
N THR A 141 -18.91 5.81 6.58
CA THR A 141 -19.97 5.71 5.56
C THR A 141 -20.71 7.02 5.40
N VAL A 142 -21.17 7.27 4.18
CA VAL A 142 -22.09 8.36 3.87
C VAL A 142 -23.28 7.86 3.06
N PRO A 143 -24.47 8.42 3.28
CA PRO A 143 -25.62 8.15 2.42
C PRO A 143 -25.28 8.52 0.98
N HIS A 144 -25.46 7.57 0.07
CA HIS A 144 -25.15 7.76 -1.33
C HIS A 144 -26.11 6.94 -2.22
N ARG A 145 -26.93 7.66 -2.99
CA ARG A 145 -28.03 7.08 -3.78
C ARG A 145 -28.99 6.31 -2.88
N ASP A 146 -29.29 5.06 -3.21
CA ASP A 146 -30.23 4.19 -2.49
C ASP A 146 -29.56 3.38 -1.35
N GLY A 147 -28.30 3.68 -1.02
CA GLY A 147 -27.56 2.97 0.02
C GLY A 147 -26.46 3.80 0.66
N GLU A 148 -25.40 3.13 1.09
CA GLU A 148 -24.26 3.72 1.78
C GLU A 148 -22.98 3.55 0.94
N LEU A 149 -22.16 4.60 0.90
CA LEU A 149 -20.82 4.58 0.34
C LEU A 149 -19.79 4.54 1.48
N ALA A 150 -18.92 3.54 1.45
CA ALA A 150 -17.84 3.39 2.41
C ALA A 150 -16.51 3.93 1.88
N TYR A 151 -15.82 4.69 2.73
CA TYR A 151 -14.47 5.15 2.47
C TYR A 151 -13.61 5.06 3.73
N TYR A 152 -12.30 5.19 3.57
CA TYR A 152 -11.32 5.07 4.63
C TYR A 152 -10.33 6.22 4.57
N SER A 153 -10.19 6.99 5.64
CA SER A 153 -9.35 8.18 5.68
C SER A 153 -8.23 8.08 6.73
N LYS A 154 -7.04 8.59 6.39
CA LYS A 154 -5.92 8.86 7.32
C LYS A 154 -5.09 10.06 6.86
N GLY A 155 -4.32 10.63 7.78
CA GLY A 155 -3.54 11.84 7.53
C GLY A 155 -4.31 13.10 7.96
N HIS A 156 -3.64 14.25 7.95
CA HIS A 156 -4.26 15.52 8.34
C HIS A 156 -5.18 16.01 7.22
N PRO A 157 -6.45 16.40 7.48
CA PRO A 157 -7.40 16.83 6.45
C PRO A 157 -6.92 17.99 5.57
N ASP A 158 -6.11 18.89 6.12
CA ASP A 158 -5.53 20.04 5.38
C ASP A 158 -4.34 19.66 4.48
N ASN A 159 -3.83 18.42 4.55
CA ASN A 159 -2.79 17.97 3.63
C ASN A 159 -3.39 17.71 2.23
N PRO A 160 -2.58 17.75 1.16
CA PRO A 160 -3.04 17.37 -0.17
C PRO A 160 -3.69 15.98 -0.17
N CYS A 161 -4.86 15.87 -0.79
CA CYS A 161 -5.66 14.66 -0.79
C CYS A 161 -5.21 13.70 -1.90
N ILE A 162 -5.08 12.41 -1.58
CA ILE A 162 -4.95 11.34 -2.56
C ILE A 162 -6.09 10.34 -2.36
N VAL A 163 -6.92 10.19 -3.39
CA VAL A 163 -7.96 9.16 -3.45
C VAL A 163 -7.43 7.90 -4.13
N PHE A 164 -7.61 6.74 -3.50
CA PHE A 164 -7.15 5.43 -3.96
C PHE A 164 -8.32 4.53 -4.35
N LEU A 165 -8.25 4.00 -5.56
CA LEU A 165 -9.29 3.16 -6.17
C LEU A 165 -8.77 1.75 -6.40
N HIS A 166 -9.47 0.75 -5.86
CA HIS A 166 -9.11 -0.66 -5.95
C HIS A 166 -9.51 -1.31 -7.29
N GLY A 167 -9.11 -2.58 -7.50
CA GLY A 167 -9.44 -3.35 -8.69
C GLY A 167 -10.83 -4.01 -8.65
N ALA A 168 -11.26 -4.63 -9.75
CA ALA A 168 -12.53 -5.36 -9.80
C ALA A 168 -12.52 -6.54 -8.82
N GLY A 169 -13.54 -6.65 -7.97
CA GLY A 169 -13.61 -7.67 -6.91
C GLY A 169 -12.62 -7.44 -5.74
N GLY A 170 -11.88 -6.33 -5.78
CA GLY A 170 -11.01 -5.86 -4.70
C GLY A 170 -11.75 -4.97 -3.70
N THR A 171 -11.02 -4.47 -2.71
CA THR A 171 -11.51 -3.44 -1.76
C THR A 171 -10.36 -2.54 -1.35
N THR A 172 -10.66 -1.43 -0.68
CA THR A 172 -9.63 -0.59 -0.07
C THR A 172 -8.70 -1.39 0.83
N LEU A 173 -9.26 -2.23 1.71
CA LEU A 173 -8.46 -3.00 2.67
C LEU A 173 -7.57 -4.04 2.01
N LEU A 174 -8.02 -4.62 0.90
CA LEU A 174 -7.34 -5.70 0.21
C LEU A 174 -6.22 -5.20 -0.69
N ASP A 175 -6.45 -4.09 -1.38
CA ASP A 175 -5.58 -3.62 -2.46
C ASP A 175 -4.80 -2.36 -2.08
N THR A 176 -5.49 -1.30 -1.65
CA THR A 176 -4.88 0.04 -1.60
C THR A 176 -4.40 0.45 -0.22
N ALA A 177 -5.00 -0.05 0.86
CA ALA A 177 -4.63 0.28 2.23
C ALA A 177 -3.15 0.00 2.57
N PRO A 178 -2.49 -1.08 2.08
CA PRO A 178 -1.05 -1.25 2.25
C PRO A 178 -0.24 -0.06 1.72
N LEU A 179 -0.54 0.41 0.52
CA LEU A 179 0.13 1.53 -0.12
C LEU A 179 -0.19 2.86 0.58
N MET A 180 -1.46 3.09 0.93
CA MET A 180 -1.92 4.30 1.63
C MET A 180 -1.14 4.57 2.91
N ARG A 181 -0.76 3.54 3.67
CA ARG A 181 0.00 3.67 4.94
C ARG A 181 1.31 4.44 4.76
N HIS A 182 2.01 4.17 3.67
CA HIS A 182 3.30 4.80 3.41
C HIS A 182 3.18 6.28 3.01
N LEU A 183 1.97 6.72 2.62
CA LEU A 183 1.69 8.06 2.12
C LEU A 183 0.95 8.93 3.17
N ALA A 184 0.31 8.32 4.17
CA ALA A 184 -0.51 9.00 5.18
C ALA A 184 0.23 10.04 6.06
N SER A 185 1.57 9.98 6.13
CA SER A 185 2.36 10.95 6.89
C SER A 185 2.46 12.31 6.19
N ARG A 186 2.23 12.37 4.87
CA ARG A 186 2.37 13.59 4.05
C ARG A 186 1.08 14.02 3.35
N TYR A 187 0.16 13.08 3.16
CA TYR A 187 -1.07 13.28 2.41
C TYR A 187 -2.29 12.94 3.27
N HIS A 188 -3.42 13.55 2.96
CA HIS A 188 -4.72 13.02 3.38
C HIS A 188 -5.06 11.86 2.43
N VAL A 189 -4.85 10.63 2.87
CA VAL A 189 -5.07 9.44 2.04
C VAL A 189 -6.47 8.91 2.26
N VAL A 190 -7.18 8.69 1.15
CA VAL A 190 -8.59 8.29 1.15
C VAL A 190 -8.76 7.07 0.25
N GLY A 191 -9.16 5.94 0.80
CA GLY A 191 -9.50 4.75 0.02
C GLY A 191 -11.00 4.63 -0.12
N VAL A 192 -11.49 4.39 -1.33
CA VAL A 192 -12.92 4.26 -1.61
C VAL A 192 -13.25 2.82 -1.94
N ASP A 193 -14.19 2.22 -1.21
CA ASP A 193 -14.82 0.99 -1.67
C ASP A 193 -15.84 1.39 -2.75
N LEU A 194 -15.52 1.11 -4.02
CA LEU A 194 -16.38 1.45 -5.14
C LEU A 194 -17.73 0.73 -5.03
N CYS A 195 -18.76 1.28 -5.69
CA CYS A 195 -20.11 0.75 -5.71
C CYS A 195 -20.17 -0.80 -5.73
N GLY A 196 -20.90 -1.38 -4.79
CA GLY A 196 -21.05 -2.83 -4.58
C GLY A 196 -19.86 -3.56 -3.95
N HIS A 197 -18.68 -2.95 -3.84
CA HIS A 197 -17.50 -3.56 -3.25
C HIS A 197 -17.40 -3.27 -1.76
N GLY A 198 -16.65 -4.10 -1.05
CA GLY A 198 -16.29 -3.84 0.33
C GLY A 198 -17.48 -3.62 1.25
N ASN A 199 -17.50 -2.44 1.88
CA ASN A 199 -18.58 -1.98 2.76
C ASN A 199 -19.59 -1.03 2.08
N THR A 200 -19.45 -0.80 0.77
CA THR A 200 -20.37 0.01 -0.03
C THR A 200 -21.54 -0.83 -0.52
N SER A 201 -22.74 -0.27 -0.49
CA SER A 201 -23.97 -0.95 -0.91
C SER A 201 -23.93 -1.35 -2.39
N ILE A 202 -24.54 -2.50 -2.69
CA ILE A 202 -24.86 -2.91 -4.07
C ILE A 202 -26.12 -2.13 -4.50
N PRO A 203 -26.17 -1.53 -5.71
CA PRO A 203 -27.36 -0.86 -6.22
C PRO A 203 -28.58 -1.78 -6.26
N ASP A 204 -29.76 -1.23 -5.98
CA ASP A 204 -31.02 -1.98 -6.03
C ASP A 204 -31.38 -2.47 -7.43
N ASP A 205 -30.99 -1.71 -8.47
CA ASP A 205 -31.12 -2.09 -9.88
C ASP A 205 -30.03 -3.05 -10.36
N GLU A 206 -29.12 -3.44 -9.46
CA GLU A 206 -28.00 -4.35 -9.69
C GLU A 206 -27.12 -3.96 -10.90
N THR A 207 -27.12 -2.68 -11.27
CA THR A 207 -26.40 -2.19 -12.46
C THR A 207 -25.16 -1.41 -12.05
N MET A 208 -23.99 -1.85 -12.51
CA MET A 208 -22.72 -1.14 -12.37
C MET A 208 -22.36 -0.38 -13.64
N SER A 209 -21.78 0.80 -13.50
CA SER A 209 -21.30 1.61 -14.61
C SER A 209 -20.12 2.49 -14.19
N MET A 210 -19.34 2.93 -15.18
CA MET A 210 -18.24 3.87 -14.94
C MET A 210 -18.74 5.18 -14.32
N ASP A 211 -19.90 5.69 -14.74
CA ASP A 211 -20.49 6.91 -14.18
C ASP A 211 -20.86 6.74 -12.70
N ARG A 212 -21.32 5.55 -12.31
CA ARG A 212 -21.59 5.27 -10.89
C ARG A 212 -20.31 5.36 -10.06
N PHE A 213 -19.21 4.78 -10.54
CA PHE A 213 -17.91 4.84 -9.87
C PHE A 213 -17.32 6.25 -9.79
N VAL A 214 -17.50 7.08 -10.82
CA VAL A 214 -17.09 8.50 -10.81
C VAL A 214 -17.83 9.27 -9.71
N GLU A 215 -19.13 9.04 -9.58
CA GLU A 215 -19.95 9.72 -8.57
C GLU A 215 -19.68 9.25 -7.15
N ASP A 216 -19.19 8.02 -6.95
CA ASP A 216 -18.71 7.56 -5.65
C ASP A 216 -17.53 8.45 -5.19
N ILE A 217 -16.59 8.75 -6.10
CA ILE A 217 -15.44 9.63 -5.79
C ILE A 217 -15.91 11.04 -5.42
N ARG A 218 -16.85 11.61 -6.18
CA ARG A 218 -17.42 12.92 -5.86
C ARG A 218 -18.09 12.95 -4.49
N ALA A 219 -18.86 11.92 -4.16
CA ALA A 219 -19.53 11.82 -2.88
C ALA A 219 -18.54 11.70 -1.71
N THR A 220 -17.46 10.93 -1.88
CA THR A 220 -16.39 10.87 -0.88
C THR A 220 -15.68 12.21 -0.70
N LEU A 221 -15.32 12.90 -1.77
CA LEU A 221 -14.65 14.20 -1.68
C LEU A 221 -15.54 15.27 -1.03
N ASN A 222 -16.83 15.30 -1.38
CA ASN A 222 -17.81 16.17 -0.74
C ASN A 222 -17.95 15.88 0.76
N ALA A 223 -17.93 14.61 1.17
CA ALA A 223 -18.00 14.22 2.57
C ALA A 223 -16.78 14.69 3.39
N LEU A 224 -15.62 14.77 2.73
CA LEU A 224 -14.34 15.15 3.32
C LEU A 224 -14.00 16.64 3.14
N ASP A 225 -14.91 17.43 2.54
CA ASP A 225 -14.72 18.85 2.19
C ASP A 225 -13.48 19.12 1.33
N HIS A 226 -13.14 18.18 0.43
CA HIS A 226 -12.08 18.35 -0.56
C HIS A 226 -12.65 18.79 -1.91
N SER A 227 -12.14 19.90 -2.44
CA SER A 227 -12.55 20.44 -3.74
C SER A 227 -11.84 19.78 -4.93
N SER A 228 -10.67 19.20 -4.70
CA SER A 228 -9.83 18.52 -5.68
C SER A 228 -8.97 17.46 -5.00
N CYS A 229 -8.40 16.54 -5.77
CA CYS A 229 -7.49 15.52 -5.26
C CYS A 229 -6.51 15.01 -6.32
N HIS A 230 -5.46 14.35 -5.86
CA HIS A 230 -4.74 13.38 -6.65
C HIS A 230 -5.52 12.05 -6.70
N LEU A 231 -5.49 11.35 -7.84
CA LEU A 231 -6.10 10.03 -7.97
C LEU A 231 -5.05 8.96 -8.24
N PHE A 232 -5.11 7.90 -7.44
CA PHE A 232 -4.44 6.63 -7.70
C PHE A 232 -5.47 5.57 -8.06
N GLY A 233 -5.28 4.91 -9.20
CA GLY A 233 -6.11 3.79 -9.62
C GLY A 233 -5.30 2.51 -9.78
N PHE A 234 -5.85 1.38 -9.31
CA PHE A 234 -5.33 0.06 -9.62
C PHE A 234 -6.35 -0.73 -10.45
N SER A 235 -5.92 -1.29 -11.59
CA SER A 235 -6.77 -2.14 -12.44
C SER A 235 -8.09 -1.43 -12.86
N LEU A 236 -9.27 -1.91 -12.45
CA LEU A 236 -10.54 -1.18 -12.63
C LEU A 236 -10.44 0.28 -12.16
N GLY A 237 -9.82 0.52 -11.00
CA GLY A 237 -9.60 1.86 -10.47
C GLY A 237 -8.82 2.77 -11.41
N SER A 238 -7.93 2.24 -12.26
CA SER A 238 -7.25 3.03 -13.30
C SER A 238 -8.21 3.53 -14.37
N SER A 239 -9.16 2.67 -14.80
CA SER A 239 -10.20 3.07 -15.76
C SER A 239 -11.13 4.11 -15.16
N VAL A 240 -11.47 3.97 -13.87
CA VAL A 240 -12.32 4.93 -13.15
C VAL A 240 -11.59 6.26 -13.01
N ALA A 241 -10.32 6.25 -12.60
CA ALA A 241 -9.51 7.47 -12.49
C ALA A 241 -9.41 8.24 -13.82
N LEU A 242 -9.20 7.53 -14.93
CA LEU A 242 -9.21 8.12 -16.28
C LEU A 242 -10.54 8.79 -16.60
N LYS A 243 -11.66 8.09 -16.37
CA LYS A 243 -13.01 8.62 -16.62
C LYS A 243 -13.31 9.84 -15.73
N THR A 244 -12.93 9.79 -14.46
CA THR A 244 -13.08 10.91 -13.53
C THR A 244 -12.32 12.14 -14.02
N ALA A 245 -11.06 11.99 -14.42
CA ALA A 245 -10.25 13.09 -14.94
C ALA A 245 -10.81 13.67 -16.25
N ALA A 246 -11.34 12.82 -17.14
CA ALA A 246 -11.91 13.26 -18.40
C ALA A 246 -13.24 14.02 -18.25
N ASP A 247 -14.08 13.62 -17.29
CA ASP A 247 -15.42 14.20 -17.11
C ASP A 247 -15.48 15.25 -16.00
N SER A 248 -14.47 15.28 -15.13
CA SER A 248 -14.38 16.15 -13.96
C SER A 248 -12.97 16.73 -13.83
N PRO A 249 -12.44 17.41 -14.87
CA PRO A 249 -11.04 17.81 -14.90
C PRO A 249 -10.63 18.69 -13.71
N ASP A 250 -11.54 19.52 -13.19
CA ASP A 250 -11.29 20.41 -12.04
C ASP A 250 -11.21 19.65 -10.70
N LEU A 251 -11.71 18.41 -10.63
CA LEU A 251 -11.68 17.57 -9.43
C LEU A 251 -10.31 16.88 -9.24
N VAL A 252 -9.51 16.85 -10.29
CA VAL A 252 -8.30 16.02 -10.37
C VAL A 252 -7.08 16.90 -10.60
N ASP A 253 -6.10 16.79 -9.72
CA ASP A 253 -4.82 17.51 -9.87
C ASP A 253 -3.81 16.68 -10.66
N ARG A 254 -3.67 15.40 -10.33
CA ARG A 254 -2.68 14.45 -10.89
C ARG A 254 -3.21 13.02 -10.86
N LEU A 255 -2.74 12.19 -11.79
CA LEU A 255 -3.14 10.79 -11.93
C LEU A 255 -1.96 9.83 -11.73
N ALA A 256 -2.18 8.74 -11.01
CA ALA A 256 -1.31 7.58 -11.02
C ALA A 256 -2.15 6.34 -11.38
N LEU A 257 -1.87 5.76 -12.54
CA LEU A 257 -2.58 4.62 -13.10
C LEU A 257 -1.67 3.38 -12.97
N PHE A 258 -2.11 2.40 -12.19
CA PHE A 258 -1.34 1.19 -11.92
C PHE A 258 -2.04 -0.05 -12.50
N ALA A 259 -1.30 -0.85 -13.25
CA ALA A 259 -1.82 -1.90 -14.11
C ALA A 259 -3.05 -1.42 -14.91
N PRO A 260 -2.91 -0.37 -15.76
CA PRO A 260 -4.03 0.15 -16.53
C PRO A 260 -4.29 -0.69 -17.78
N ASN A 261 -5.52 -0.59 -18.29
CA ASN A 261 -5.88 -1.07 -19.61
C ASN A 261 -6.65 0.01 -20.37
N GLY A 262 -6.35 0.17 -21.66
CA GLY A 262 -7.02 1.12 -22.54
C GLY A 262 -7.73 0.48 -23.73
N ARG A 263 -7.70 -0.86 -23.84
CA ARG A 263 -8.29 -1.60 -24.96
C ARG A 263 -9.10 -2.79 -24.47
N TRP A 264 -10.38 -2.80 -24.78
CA TRP A 264 -11.32 -3.85 -24.40
C TRP A 264 -11.70 -4.69 -25.61
N ASN A 265 -11.60 -6.01 -25.45
CA ASN A 265 -12.01 -6.99 -26.43
C ASN A 265 -12.57 -8.23 -25.72
N ASN A 266 -13.21 -9.12 -26.49
CA ASN A 266 -13.88 -10.28 -25.91
C ASN A 266 -12.91 -11.27 -25.24
N GLU A 267 -11.68 -11.43 -25.75
CA GLU A 267 -10.68 -12.33 -25.17
C GLU A 267 -10.23 -11.89 -23.76
N LEU A 268 -10.04 -10.58 -23.57
CA LEU A 268 -9.71 -10.01 -22.27
C LEU A 268 -10.88 -10.13 -21.30
N VAL A 269 -12.11 -9.93 -21.78
CA VAL A 269 -13.34 -10.12 -20.99
C VAL A 269 -13.47 -11.57 -20.53
N ASP A 270 -13.23 -12.55 -21.40
CA ASP A 270 -13.25 -13.96 -21.03
C ASP A 270 -12.22 -14.27 -19.93
N THR A 271 -11.02 -13.68 -20.05
CA THR A 271 -9.97 -13.80 -19.04
C THR A 271 -10.40 -13.19 -17.71
N LEU A 272 -10.98 -11.98 -17.70
CA LEU A 272 -11.49 -11.34 -16.49
C LEU A 272 -12.63 -12.14 -15.86
N ASN A 273 -13.59 -12.61 -16.66
CA ASN A 273 -14.71 -13.41 -16.18
C ASN A 273 -14.25 -14.71 -15.50
N SER A 274 -13.16 -15.33 -15.96
CA SER A 274 -12.57 -16.49 -15.28
C SER A 274 -11.99 -16.17 -13.90
N HIS A 275 -11.51 -14.94 -13.68
CA HIS A 275 -11.03 -14.48 -12.38
C HIS A 275 -12.18 -14.03 -11.46
N LEU A 276 -13.34 -13.69 -12.03
CA LEU A 276 -14.56 -13.29 -11.34
C LEU A 276 -15.55 -14.45 -11.14
N ASP A 277 -15.19 -15.68 -11.53
CA ASP A 277 -16.01 -16.86 -11.26
C ASP A 277 -15.87 -17.28 -9.79
N LEU A 278 -16.83 -16.85 -8.97
CA LEU A 278 -16.85 -17.13 -7.54
C LEU A 278 -16.93 -18.63 -7.23
N ASP A 279 -17.60 -19.44 -8.06
CA ASP A 279 -17.71 -20.88 -7.85
C ASP A 279 -16.43 -21.62 -8.23
N ALA A 280 -15.71 -21.17 -9.26
CA ALA A 280 -14.36 -21.63 -9.54
C ALA A 280 -13.40 -21.25 -8.40
N LEU A 281 -13.48 -20.03 -7.87
CA LEU A 281 -12.67 -19.59 -6.72
C LEU A 281 -12.92 -20.45 -5.48
N LYS A 282 -14.18 -20.74 -5.13
CA LYS A 282 -14.53 -21.64 -4.02
C LYS A 282 -13.94 -23.04 -4.20
N ARG A 283 -13.97 -23.58 -5.42
CA ARG A 283 -13.50 -24.94 -5.71
C ARG A 283 -11.97 -25.06 -5.78
N HIS A 284 -11.30 -24.09 -6.41
CA HIS A 284 -9.88 -24.21 -6.75
C HIS A 284 -8.97 -23.39 -5.82
N ILE A 285 -9.47 -22.30 -5.24
CA ILE A 285 -8.69 -21.39 -4.37
C ILE A 285 -9.53 -20.97 -3.13
N PRO A 286 -9.95 -21.93 -2.28
CA PRO A 286 -10.94 -21.67 -1.23
C PRO A 286 -10.53 -20.59 -0.22
N LYS A 287 -9.21 -20.43 0.05
CA LYS A 287 -8.70 -19.36 0.91
C LYS A 287 -8.89 -17.96 0.33
N GLN A 288 -8.82 -17.83 -1.00
CA GLN A 288 -9.09 -16.56 -1.67
C GLN A 288 -10.58 -16.25 -1.62
N ALA A 289 -11.43 -17.24 -1.89
CA ALA A 289 -12.88 -17.08 -1.72
C ALA A 289 -13.23 -16.65 -0.28
N GLU A 290 -12.74 -17.35 0.75
CA GLU A 290 -12.95 -16.99 2.16
C GLU A 290 -12.49 -15.56 2.49
N ARG A 291 -11.39 -15.10 1.87
CA ARG A 291 -10.94 -13.70 1.99
C ARG A 291 -11.98 -12.76 1.38
N LEU A 292 -12.51 -13.05 0.20
CA LEU A 292 -13.56 -12.23 -0.42
C LEU A 292 -14.81 -12.13 0.46
N PHE A 293 -15.27 -13.25 1.03
CA PHE A 293 -16.42 -13.29 1.96
C PHE A 293 -16.20 -12.49 3.25
N ARG A 294 -14.97 -12.39 3.74
CA ARG A 294 -14.65 -11.56 4.91
C ARG A 294 -14.61 -10.07 4.62
N HIS A 295 -14.42 -9.70 3.35
CA HIS A 295 -14.17 -8.33 2.95
C HIS A 295 -15.28 -7.70 2.10
N HIS A 296 -16.33 -8.45 1.76
CA HIS A 296 -17.49 -7.96 1.03
C HIS A 296 -18.78 -8.28 1.78
N GLN A 297 -19.75 -7.37 1.76
CA GLN A 297 -21.06 -7.61 2.38
C GLN A 297 -21.84 -8.74 1.70
N ALA A 298 -21.80 -8.83 0.36
CA ALA A 298 -22.59 -9.79 -0.40
C ALA A 298 -21.86 -10.26 -1.68
N PRO A 299 -20.73 -10.99 -1.57
CA PRO A 299 -19.94 -11.43 -2.73
C PRO A 299 -20.73 -12.30 -3.72
N GLU A 300 -21.68 -13.11 -3.23
CA GLU A 300 -22.55 -13.96 -4.07
C GLU A 300 -23.48 -13.14 -4.99
N ARG A 301 -23.86 -11.90 -4.59
CA ARG A 301 -24.57 -10.96 -5.46
C ARG A 301 -23.62 -10.15 -6.32
N LEU A 302 -22.51 -9.68 -5.72
CA LEU A 302 -21.55 -8.80 -6.37
C LEU A 302 -20.87 -9.43 -7.60
N PHE A 303 -20.35 -10.64 -7.47
CA PHE A 303 -19.48 -11.22 -8.50
C PHE A 303 -20.22 -11.47 -9.84
N PRO A 304 -21.47 -11.97 -9.86
CA PRO A 304 -22.27 -12.01 -11.08
C PRO A 304 -22.48 -10.62 -11.71
N ILE A 305 -22.80 -9.61 -10.90
CA ILE A 305 -22.97 -8.22 -11.39
C ILE A 305 -21.66 -7.69 -12.00
N LEU A 306 -20.51 -8.03 -11.42
CA LEU A 306 -19.20 -7.67 -11.98
C LEU A 306 -18.93 -8.38 -13.32
N GLN A 307 -19.33 -9.65 -13.46
CA GLN A 307 -19.21 -10.36 -14.74
C GLN A 307 -20.10 -9.71 -15.82
N ASP A 308 -21.33 -9.32 -15.47
CA ASP A 308 -22.22 -8.59 -16.37
C ASP A 308 -21.62 -7.24 -16.79
N PHE A 309 -21.09 -6.48 -15.82
CA PHE A 309 -20.41 -5.21 -16.08
C PHE A 309 -19.20 -5.38 -17.01
N VAL A 310 -18.31 -6.33 -16.72
CA VAL A 310 -17.13 -6.61 -17.56
C VAL A 310 -17.54 -7.04 -18.96
N GLY A 311 -18.65 -7.76 -19.11
CA GLY A 311 -19.26 -8.12 -20.39
C GLY A 311 -19.63 -6.93 -21.27
N THR A 312 -19.85 -5.74 -20.71
CA THR A 312 -20.17 -4.51 -21.47
C THR A 312 -18.94 -3.80 -22.04
N LEU A 313 -17.74 -4.06 -21.50
CA LEU A 313 -16.54 -3.28 -21.80
C LEU A 313 -16.10 -3.28 -23.27
N PRO A 314 -16.22 -4.39 -24.05
CA PRO A 314 -15.84 -4.39 -25.46
C PRO A 314 -16.66 -3.39 -26.29
N ALA A 315 -17.95 -3.23 -25.97
CA ALA A 315 -18.80 -2.25 -26.64
C ALA A 315 -18.43 -0.80 -26.28
N ALA A 316 -17.90 -0.58 -25.07
CA ALA A 316 -17.42 0.71 -24.58
C ALA A 316 -15.97 1.04 -24.98
N ASN A 317 -15.33 0.22 -25.85
CA ASN A 317 -13.93 0.41 -26.20
C ASN A 317 -13.65 1.74 -26.91
N GLU A 318 -14.53 2.16 -27.83
CA GLU A 318 -14.38 3.46 -28.51
C GLU A 318 -14.48 4.63 -27.53
N ASP A 319 -15.39 4.54 -26.55
CA ASP A 319 -15.54 5.54 -25.49
C ASP A 319 -14.31 5.60 -24.57
N MET A 320 -13.66 4.45 -24.30
CA MET A 320 -12.40 4.41 -23.56
C MET A 320 -11.29 5.16 -24.32
N ILE A 321 -11.16 4.94 -25.63
CA ILE A 321 -10.18 5.67 -26.46
C ILE A 321 -10.48 7.18 -26.47
N ALA A 322 -11.75 7.56 -26.60
CA ALA A 322 -12.16 8.96 -26.53
C ALA A 322 -11.87 9.57 -25.14
N THR A 323 -11.98 8.79 -24.07
CA THR A 323 -11.67 9.21 -22.70
C THR A 323 -10.17 9.52 -22.56
N LEU A 324 -9.28 8.64 -23.03
CA LEU A 324 -7.83 8.88 -22.99
C LEU A 324 -7.44 10.21 -23.63
N ASN A 325 -8.00 10.51 -24.80
CA ASN A 325 -7.71 11.74 -25.54
C ASN A 325 -8.18 13.04 -24.85
N ARG A 326 -9.06 12.96 -23.85
CA ARG A 326 -9.56 14.12 -23.09
C ARG A 326 -8.78 14.37 -21.81
N VAL A 327 -7.94 13.43 -21.36
CA VAL A 327 -7.15 13.58 -20.14
C VAL A 327 -5.90 14.39 -20.42
N SER A 328 -5.76 15.54 -19.74
CA SER A 328 -4.63 16.48 -19.91
C SER A 328 -3.79 16.66 -18.63
N HIS A 329 -4.09 15.86 -17.60
CA HIS A 329 -3.44 15.89 -16.29
C HIS A 329 -2.06 15.22 -16.32
N PRO A 330 -1.10 15.71 -15.52
CA PRO A 330 0.14 14.98 -15.27
C PRO A 330 -0.18 13.58 -14.77
N THR A 331 0.31 12.57 -15.48
CA THR A 331 -0.05 11.17 -15.23
C THR A 331 1.20 10.29 -15.08
N LEU A 332 1.26 9.49 -14.01
CA LEU A 332 2.15 8.34 -13.91
C LEU A 332 1.39 7.12 -14.43
N VAL A 333 1.92 6.46 -15.45
CA VAL A 333 1.41 5.20 -15.99
C VAL A 333 2.39 4.11 -15.60
N ALA A 334 1.98 3.22 -14.70
CA ALA A 334 2.83 2.18 -14.12
C ALA A 334 2.28 0.79 -14.45
N GLY A 335 3.08 0.00 -15.17
CA GLY A 335 2.79 -1.38 -15.55
C GLY A 335 3.69 -2.38 -14.84
N LEU A 336 3.45 -3.65 -15.13
CA LEU A 336 4.06 -4.80 -14.48
C LEU A 336 4.52 -5.79 -15.56
N ASP A 337 5.76 -6.25 -15.51
CA ASP A 337 6.35 -7.08 -16.58
C ASP A 337 5.94 -8.56 -16.55
N GLU A 338 5.49 -9.07 -15.39
CA GLU A 338 4.93 -10.43 -15.22
C GLU A 338 3.41 -10.43 -15.04
N ASP A 339 2.72 -9.35 -15.41
CA ASP A 339 1.27 -9.27 -15.36
C ASP A 339 0.64 -10.04 -16.53
N LEU A 340 0.00 -11.16 -16.18
CA LEU A 340 -0.69 -12.05 -17.12
C LEU A 340 -2.12 -11.59 -17.43
N LEU A 341 -2.64 -10.59 -16.73
CA LEU A 341 -3.96 -10.04 -16.97
C LEU A 341 -3.88 -8.82 -17.88
N PHE A 342 -3.03 -7.85 -17.55
CA PHE A 342 -2.76 -6.68 -18.38
C PHE A 342 -1.29 -6.61 -18.75
N SER A 343 -1.01 -6.74 -20.05
CA SER A 343 0.34 -6.76 -20.57
C SER A 343 1.03 -5.39 -20.47
N VAL A 344 2.36 -5.39 -20.60
CA VAL A 344 3.15 -4.17 -20.81
C VAL A 344 2.64 -3.38 -22.02
N ASP A 345 2.20 -4.04 -23.10
CA ASP A 345 1.62 -3.38 -24.27
C ASP A 345 0.31 -2.64 -23.95
N ALA A 346 -0.50 -3.15 -23.01
CA ALA A 346 -1.70 -2.46 -22.55
C ALA A 346 -1.32 -1.18 -21.77
N THR A 347 -0.30 -1.28 -20.92
CA THR A 347 0.25 -0.13 -20.19
C THR A 347 0.84 0.92 -21.14
N GLN A 348 1.66 0.48 -22.10
CA GLN A 348 2.29 1.36 -23.09
C GLN A 348 1.23 2.06 -23.95
N PHE A 349 0.18 1.35 -24.36
CA PHE A 349 -0.92 1.97 -25.10
C PHE A 349 -1.57 3.12 -24.33
N VAL A 350 -1.85 2.96 -23.04
CA VAL A 350 -2.40 4.03 -22.22
C VAL A 350 -1.42 5.21 -22.13
N TYR A 351 -0.13 4.94 -21.92
CA TYR A 351 0.91 5.96 -21.89
C TYR A 351 1.00 6.77 -23.20
N GLU A 352 0.98 6.10 -24.36
CA GLU A 352 1.11 6.72 -25.68
C GLU A 352 -0.08 7.61 -26.05
N ASN A 353 -1.26 7.40 -25.44
CA ASN A 353 -2.48 8.17 -25.69
C ASN A 353 -2.70 9.30 -24.68
N LEU A 354 -1.76 9.56 -23.77
CA LEU A 354 -1.85 10.62 -22.77
C LEU A 354 -0.77 11.68 -23.02
N GLU A 355 -1.18 12.95 -23.12
CA GLU A 355 -0.29 14.06 -23.49
C GLU A 355 0.83 14.29 -22.46
N LYS A 356 0.52 14.15 -21.16
CA LYS A 356 1.44 14.46 -20.04
C LYS A 356 1.71 13.24 -19.17
N ALA A 357 2.11 12.14 -19.80
CA ALA A 357 2.37 10.89 -19.09
C ALA A 357 3.86 10.62 -18.85
N ARG A 358 4.16 9.89 -17.76
CA ARG A 358 5.44 9.24 -17.49
C ARG A 358 5.20 7.74 -17.36
N LEU A 359 6.01 6.94 -18.03
CA LEU A 359 5.94 5.48 -17.97
C LEU A 359 6.87 4.91 -16.90
N SER A 360 6.40 3.91 -16.15
CA SER A 360 7.22 3.05 -15.31
C SER A 360 6.79 1.60 -15.48
N ILE A 361 7.75 0.67 -15.60
CA ILE A 361 7.46 -0.77 -15.62
C ILE A 361 8.17 -1.39 -14.43
N LEU A 362 7.41 -2.01 -13.53
CA LEU A 362 7.93 -2.61 -12.31
C LEU A 362 8.36 -4.06 -12.58
N PRO A 363 9.63 -4.41 -12.30
CA PRO A 363 10.18 -5.71 -12.64
C PRO A 363 9.77 -6.83 -11.68
N GLY A 364 9.53 -8.03 -12.21
CA GLY A 364 9.18 -9.25 -11.48
C GLY A 364 7.80 -9.22 -10.82
N GLN A 365 6.92 -8.30 -11.22
CA GLN A 365 5.65 -8.07 -10.51
C GLN A 365 4.45 -8.60 -11.29
N LYS A 366 3.46 -9.10 -10.56
CA LYS A 366 2.18 -9.66 -11.08
C LYS A 366 1.02 -8.75 -10.69
N HIS A 367 -0.18 -8.96 -11.25
CA HIS A 367 -1.41 -8.14 -11.08
C HIS A 367 -1.95 -8.02 -9.64
N ARG A 368 -1.14 -7.56 -8.68
CA ARG A 368 -1.45 -7.44 -7.26
C ARG A 368 -0.58 -6.36 -6.60
N LEU A 369 -1.16 -5.66 -5.65
CA LEU A 369 -0.46 -4.76 -4.74
C LEU A 369 0.04 -5.55 -3.52
N VAL A 370 1.08 -6.36 -3.71
CA VAL A 370 1.79 -7.07 -2.63
C VAL A 370 2.91 -6.19 -2.04
N PRO A 371 3.48 -6.53 -0.86
CA PRO A 371 4.51 -5.72 -0.23
C PRO A 371 5.66 -5.28 -1.16
N ASP A 372 6.24 -6.22 -1.92
CA ASP A 372 7.31 -5.94 -2.88
C ASP A 372 6.89 -4.92 -3.95
N THR A 373 5.65 -5.05 -4.49
CA THR A 373 5.08 -4.06 -5.42
C THR A 373 4.95 -2.69 -4.76
N VAL A 374 4.49 -2.64 -3.51
CA VAL A 374 4.28 -1.40 -2.75
C VAL A 374 5.61 -0.70 -2.53
N GLU A 375 6.67 -1.42 -2.15
CA GLU A 375 8.02 -0.88 -1.96
C GLU A 375 8.55 -0.20 -3.22
N LEU A 376 8.30 -0.79 -4.40
CA LEU A 376 8.67 -0.19 -5.68
C LEU A 376 7.81 1.03 -6.06
N LEU A 377 6.52 1.03 -5.71
CA LEU A 377 5.59 2.11 -6.04
C LEU A 377 5.73 3.35 -5.16
N VAL A 378 6.00 3.18 -3.86
CA VAL A 378 6.02 4.29 -2.90
C VAL A 378 6.96 5.44 -3.32
N PRO A 379 8.22 5.19 -3.73
CA PRO A 379 9.11 6.26 -4.21
C PRO A 379 8.57 6.96 -5.46
N LEU A 380 7.96 6.21 -6.38
CA LEU A 380 7.38 6.76 -7.61
C LEU A 380 6.21 7.70 -7.32
N LEU A 381 5.34 7.32 -6.38
CA LEU A 381 4.19 8.13 -5.99
C LEU A 381 4.61 9.36 -5.20
N HIS A 382 5.58 9.23 -4.28
CA HIS A 382 6.15 10.40 -3.60
C HIS A 382 6.72 11.41 -4.60
N ARG A 383 7.45 10.94 -5.63
CA ARG A 383 7.98 11.81 -6.68
C ARG A 383 6.89 12.37 -7.60
N HIS A 384 5.80 11.64 -7.81
CA HIS A 384 4.75 12.05 -8.74
C HIS A 384 3.78 13.06 -8.13
N PHE A 385 3.32 12.81 -6.90
CA PHE A 385 2.40 13.68 -6.16
C PHE A 385 3.10 14.75 -5.33
N GLY A 386 4.41 14.63 -5.11
CA GLY A 386 5.19 15.65 -4.43
C GLY A 386 5.26 16.97 -5.22
N PRO A 387 5.65 18.07 -4.56
CA PRO A 387 5.88 19.33 -5.24
C PRO A 387 6.90 19.16 -6.36
N GLU A 388 6.70 19.87 -7.48
CA GLU A 388 7.71 19.89 -8.54
C GLU A 388 9.00 20.53 -8.00
N PRO A 389 10.18 19.98 -8.35
CA PRO A 389 11.47 20.48 -7.88
C PRO A 389 11.77 21.91 -8.35
#